data_AF-A0A381KLE2-F1
#
_entry.id   AF-A0A381KLE2-F1
#
_cell.length_a   1.000
_cell.length_b   1.000
_cell.length_c   1.000
_cell.angle_alpha   90.00
_cell.angle_beta   90.00
_cell.angle_gamma   90.00
#
_symmetry.space_group_name_H-M   'P 1'
#
loop_
_entity.id
_entity.type
_entity.pdbx_description
1 polymer ?
#
loop_
_entity_poly.entity_id
_entity_poly.type
_entity_poly.pdbx_seq_one_letter_code
_entity_poly.pdbx_strand_id
1 'polypeptide(L)' 'MSQYSDFAFVYDELMNEVDYNGWVKYIEDIIDSEGVKVKNILELACGTGNLTIPLTKKKLRYSWYRYI' A
#
# COMPACT_ATOMS: atom_id res chain seq x y z
N MET A 1 -15.86 -15.54 -7.75
CA MET A 1 -15.22 -14.21 -7.69
C MET A 1 -16.20 -13.04 -7.79
N SER A 2 -17.53 -13.25 -7.75
CA SER A 2 -18.53 -12.16 -7.71
C SER A 2 -18.88 -11.66 -6.30
N GLN A 3 -18.32 -12.27 -5.25
CA GLN A 3 -18.69 -11.98 -3.86
C GLN A 3 -17.82 -10.88 -3.22
N TYR A 4 -16.66 -10.59 -3.81
CA TYR A 4 -15.75 -9.53 -3.36
C TYR A 4 -15.98 -8.20 -4.06
N SER A 5 -16.65 -8.19 -5.22
CA SER A 5 -16.93 -6.95 -5.96
C SER A 5 -17.91 -6.05 -5.22
N ASP A 6 -18.95 -6.62 -4.62
CA ASP A 6 -19.95 -5.84 -3.87
C ASP A 6 -19.40 -5.38 -2.52
N PHE A 7 -18.53 -6.18 -1.90
CA PHE A 7 -17.84 -5.82 -0.66
C PHE A 7 -16.76 -4.75 -0.87
N ALA A 8 -16.16 -4.70 -2.05
CA ALA A 8 -15.14 -3.70 -2.38
C ALA A 8 -15.66 -2.26 -2.30
N PHE A 9 -16.92 -2.01 -2.70
CA PHE A 9 -17.52 -0.68 -2.60
C PHE A 9 -17.71 -0.21 -1.15
N VAL A 10 -18.21 -1.10 -0.28
CA VAL A 10 -18.39 -0.80 1.15
C VAL A 10 -17.03 -0.61 1.83
N TYR A 11 -16.03 -1.40 1.41
CA TYR A 11 -14.67 -1.29 1.92
C TYR A 11 -13.99 0.01 1.46
N ASP A 12 -14.14 0.40 0.20
CA ASP A 12 -13.59 1.66 -0.32
C ASP A 12 -14.19 2.87 0.40
N GLU A 13 -15.49 2.84 0.72
CA GLU A 13 -16.14 3.90 1.52
C GLU A 13 -15.59 3.96 2.95
N LEU A 14 -15.41 2.81 3.62
CA LEU A 14 -14.77 2.72 4.94
C LEU A 14 -13.32 3.21 4.94
N MET A 15 -12.58 2.93 3.86
CA MET A 15 -11.18 3.31 3.74
C MET A 15 -10.99 4.77 3.29
N ASN A 16 -12.06 5.47 2.91
CA ASN A 16 -11.99 6.83 2.36
C ASN A 16 -11.50 7.87 3.40
N GLU A 17 -11.68 7.58 4.69
CA GLU A 17 -11.21 8.42 5.80
C GLU A 17 -9.83 8.00 6.33
N VAL A 18 -9.22 6.94 5.77
CA VAL A 18 -7.92 6.44 6.25
C VAL A 18 -6.79 7.36 5.78
N ASP A 19 -5.98 7.80 6.73
CA ASP A 19 -4.77 8.58 6.45
C ASP A 19 -3.63 7.68 5.94
N TYR A 20 -3.72 7.31 4.66
CA TYR A 20 -2.67 6.57 3.97
C TYR A 20 -1.32 7.30 3.96
N ASN A 21 -1.32 8.64 3.96
CA ASN A 21 -0.08 9.42 4.01
C ASN A 21 0.61 9.27 5.37
N GLY A 22 -0.16 9.24 6.46
CA GLY A 22 0.34 8.93 7.80
C GLY A 22 0.99 7.56 7.88
N TRP A 23 0.39 6.54 7.24
CA TRP A 23 0.97 5.19 7.19
C TRP A 23 2.25 5.14 6.37
N VAL A 24 2.30 5.83 5.23
CA VAL A 24 3.52 5.98 4.43
C VAL A 24 4.63 6.59 5.28
N LYS A 25 4.35 7.70 5.97
CA LYS A 25 5.31 8.37 6.83
C LYS A 25 5.78 7.45 7.97
N TYR A 26 4.89 6.69 8.59
CA TYR A 26 5.26 5.75 9.64
C TYR A 26 6.22 4.66 9.13
N ILE A 27 5.98 4.13 7.94
CA ILE A 27 6.87 3.16 7.30
C ILE A 27 8.23 3.81 6.99
N GLU A 28 8.26 5.07 6.52
CA GLU A 28 9.49 5.83 6.30
C GLU A 28 10.27 6.03 7.61
N ASP A 29 9.60 6.42 8.69
CA ASP A 29 10.22 6.65 10.00
C ASP A 29 10.89 5.36 10.52
N ILE A 30 10.29 4.18 10.29
CA ILE A 30 10.89 2.88 10.62
C ILE A 30 12.13 2.60 9.76
N ILE A 31 12.05 2.80 8.45
CA ILE A 31 13.17 2.56 7.53
C ILE A 31 14.37 3.43 7.91
N ASP A 32 14.11 4.69 8.22
CA ASP A 32 15.14 5.66 8.63
C ASP A 32 15.71 5.31 10.01
N SER A 33 14.88 4.88 10.98
CA SER A 33 15.35 4.50 12.32
C SER A 33 16.25 3.25 12.30
N GLU A 34 15.96 2.32 11.38
CA GLU A 34 16.79 1.12 11.18
C GLU A 34 18.02 1.39 10.30
N GLY A 35 18.14 2.58 9.71
CA GLY A 35 19.26 2.97 8.85
C GLY A 35 19.39 2.12 7.58
N VAL A 36 18.31 1.45 7.17
CA VAL A 36 18.32 0.48 6.06
C VAL A 36 18.01 1.16 4.73
N LYS A 37 18.83 0.88 3.72
CA LYS A 37 18.52 1.26 2.33
C LYS A 37 17.58 0.23 1.72
N VAL A 38 16.28 0.44 1.90
CA VAL A 38 15.26 -0.34 1.20
C VAL A 38 15.39 -0.10 -0.29
N LYS A 39 15.34 -1.16 -1.09
CA LYS A 39 15.33 -1.11 -2.57
C LYS A 39 14.01 -1.62 -3.15
N ASN A 40 13.37 -2.55 -2.45
CA ASN A 40 12.09 -3.15 -2.80
C ASN A 40 11.24 -3.34 -1.53
N ILE A 41 9.93 -3.13 -1.64
CA ILE A 41 8.90 -3.40 -0.61
C ILE A 41 7.83 -4.28 -1.26
N LEU A 42 7.31 -5.25 -0.51
CA LEU A 42 6.19 -6.08 -0.96
C LEU A 42 4.98 -5.74 -0.11
N GLU A 43 3.91 -5.25 -0.75
CA GLU A 43 2.62 -5.05 -0.11
C GLU A 43 1.74 -6.27 -0.34
N LEU A 44 1.42 -7.00 0.72
CA LEU A 44 0.51 -8.13 0.66
C LEU A 44 -0.93 -7.63 0.74
N ALA A 45 -1.83 -8.18 -0.07
CA ALA A 45 -3.25 -7.79 -0.14
C ALA A 45 -3.49 -6.30 -0.51
N CYS A 46 -2.72 -5.76 -1.47
CA CYS A 46 -2.73 -4.34 -1.87
C CYS A 46 -4.06 -3.76 -2.39
N GLY A 47 -5.10 -4.56 -2.61
CA GLY A 47 -6.42 -4.08 -3.06
C GLY A 47 -6.32 -3.15 -4.28
N THR A 48 -6.81 -1.91 -4.13
CA THR A 48 -6.79 -0.84 -5.15
C THR A 48 -5.46 -0.08 -5.24
N GLY A 49 -4.49 -0.37 -4.37
CA GLY A 49 -3.14 0.22 -4.40
C GLY A 49 -3.01 1.59 -3.72
N ASN A 50 -3.96 1.97 -2.87
CA ASN A 50 -3.98 3.27 -2.16
C ASN A 50 -2.73 3.51 -1.30
N LEU A 51 -2.10 2.45 -0.78
CA LEU A 51 -0.82 2.54 -0.05
C LEU A 51 0.39 2.35 -0.98
N THR A 52 0.30 1.44 -1.95
CA THR A 52 1.40 1.14 -2.88
C THR A 52 1.77 2.34 -3.74
N ILE A 53 0.79 3.07 -4.28
CA ILE A 53 0.99 4.18 -5.22
C ILE A 53 1.80 5.33 -4.59
N PRO A 54 1.44 5.85 -3.38
CA PRO A 54 2.28 6.80 -2.66
C PRO A 54 3.71 6.31 -2.41
N LEU A 55 3.88 5.04 -2.03
CA LEU A 55 5.19 4.41 -1.81
C LEU A 55 6.02 4.27 -3.10
N THR A 56 5.39 4.28 -4.28
CA THR A 56 6.06 4.13 -5.58
C THR A 56 6.70 5.42 -6.08
N LYS A 57 6.11 6.58 -5.77
CA LYS A 57 6.53 7.88 -6.33
C LYS A 57 7.90 8.38 -5.82
N LYS A 58 8.52 7.71 -4.83
CA LYS A 58 9.78 8.14 -4.20
C LYS A 58 11.05 7.32 -4.53
N LYS A 59 11.11 6.64 -5.69
CA LYS A 59 12.30 5.93 -6.26
C LYS A 59 12.69 4.58 -5.62
N LEU A 60 11.72 3.70 -5.39
CA LEU A 60 11.97 2.30 -5.01
C LEU A 60 11.47 1.37 -6.13
N ARG A 61 12.18 0.25 -6.39
CA ARG A 61 11.79 -0.74 -7.41
C ARG A 61 10.80 -1.72 -6.78
N TYR A 62 9.67 -1.96 -7.43
CA TYR A 62 8.65 -2.86 -6.92
C TYR A 62 8.25 -3.90 -7.95
N SER A 63 8.04 -5.13 -7.49
CA SER A 63 7.57 -6.25 -8.31
C SER A 63 6.15 -6.58 -7.89
N TRP A 64 5.20 -6.45 -8.81
CA TRP A 64 3.79 -6.77 -8.60
C TRP A 64 3.54 -8.24 -8.88
N TYR A 65 2.91 -8.96 -7.96
CA TYR A 65 2.26 -10.24 -8.25
C TYR A 65 0.74 -10.03 -8.18
N ARG A 66 0.10 -10.04 -9.34
CA ARG A 66 -1.35 -9.99 -9.48
C ARG A 66 -1.84 -11.43 -9.61
N TYR A 67 -2.45 -11.98 -8.56
CA TYR A 67 -3.27 -13.18 -8.68
C TYR A 67 -4.68 -12.73 -9.11
N ILE A 68 -4.87 -12.65 -10.42
CA ILE A 68 -6.17 -12.81 -11.08
C ILE A 68 -6.07 -13.98 -12.04
#